data_AF-A0A836HRV9-F1
#
_entry.id   AF-A0A836HRV9-F1
#
_cell.length_a   1.000
_cell.length_b   1.000
_cell.length_c   1.000
_cell.angle_alpha   90.00
_cell.angle_beta   90.00
_cell.angle_gamma   90.00
#
_symmetry.space_group_name_H-M   'P 1'
#
loop_
_entity.id
_entity.type
_entity.pdbx_description
1 polymer ?
#
loop_
_entity_poly.entity_id
_entity_poly.type
_entity_poly.pdbx_seq_one_letter_code
_entity_poly.pdbx_strand_id
1 'polypeptide(L)'
;MLTSAPLANAAQWFATQLNKSDGAEVKRRFLRWHADDTGVPYSDEDPLFVQAVNVSRTGWTLPELLWRARLVALDERTLWECLDARMVARRLLDVIDPWNEQLSVKLAWYFVEEQQRTESSSASSRALWTALEEYAEATIKPQGTLALKGTCSTPAALRDAEHSQCVTVTDAWSDKVAFVPMKSGSDYSEGWLRCTAPVPSRGTLLQVPRSAMFFVGSLLQYCALGRAIAAEPSLRGLLENEEAMLALCLVYERFVEGLDRSHWGRLLAHCPEQYPTIPTAWELGDLAELDGLDMLDDILAKRNQLHDFAEQIQNSLLPLLHRALSTLNGTTAATPSLADMSAAFAWEHLVWAQSTFDSRAFSLNVDGAAVMALVPLADMVNHSNGTDVLVRKVEPSGGPFTMQVGAALTAADVGRELWMSYGPLQNWELLQHYGFVLGPDNVHDKLPFPLALPAEAGEPEGESGDAKAAPAPFSCEGDTASGWDVRRLALMRRYALCLPRRCWIPHNGVPPAALLALLRVQLAHANEFDIMESRRYGPFEPLSPSTEAAVVSLVKRTVACVVESFPTTLAEDEATLAELHGGNGCHLGDDDEPTRNYVLCVKLRVGLKRIASRCLEWCAHHC
;
A
#
# COMPACT_ATOMS: atom_id res chain seq x y z
N MET A 1 -29.79 25.81 -27.44
CA MET A 1 -29.10 24.60 -27.95
C MET A 1 -27.57 24.72 -27.87
N LEU A 2 -27.00 25.39 -26.85
CA LEU A 2 -25.54 25.54 -26.66
C LEU A 2 -25.07 25.05 -25.26
N THR A 3 -25.85 24.21 -24.59
CA THR A 3 -25.61 23.78 -23.19
C THR A 3 -25.12 22.34 -23.04
N SER A 4 -24.94 21.56 -24.11
CA SER A 4 -24.62 20.12 -24.02
C SER A 4 -23.13 19.75 -24.11
N ALA A 5 -22.29 20.63 -24.66
CA ALA A 5 -20.87 20.32 -24.91
C ALA A 5 -20.03 20.10 -23.63
N PRO A 6 -20.19 20.90 -22.54
CA PRO A 6 -19.39 20.71 -21.32
C PRO A 6 -19.70 19.39 -20.60
N LEU A 7 -20.97 19.01 -20.56
CA LEU A 7 -21.42 17.75 -19.96
C LEU A 7 -20.97 16.52 -20.76
N ALA A 8 -20.90 16.63 -22.10
CA ALA A 8 -20.36 15.58 -22.94
C ALA A 8 -18.86 15.34 -22.67
N ASN A 9 -18.09 16.41 -22.49
CA ASN A 9 -16.68 16.31 -22.13
C ASN A 9 -16.49 15.70 -20.73
N ALA A 10 -17.32 16.06 -19.76
CA ALA A 10 -17.25 15.50 -18.41
C ALA A 10 -17.62 14.00 -18.37
N ALA A 11 -18.67 13.59 -19.09
CA ALA A 11 -19.05 12.18 -19.21
C ALA A 11 -17.91 11.34 -19.81
N GLN A 12 -17.32 11.83 -20.91
CA GLN A 12 -16.19 11.16 -21.56
C GLN A 12 -14.96 11.07 -20.64
N TRP A 13 -14.68 12.12 -19.88
CA TRP A 13 -13.58 12.12 -18.91
C TRP A 13 -13.79 11.03 -17.86
N PHE A 14 -14.96 11.02 -17.20
CA PHE A 14 -15.28 10.01 -16.18
C PHE A 14 -15.32 8.58 -16.74
N ALA A 15 -15.84 8.39 -17.96
CA ALA A 15 -15.81 7.09 -18.63
C ALA A 15 -14.36 6.60 -18.86
N THR A 16 -13.47 7.52 -19.25
CA THR A 16 -12.04 7.22 -19.43
C THR A 16 -11.36 6.86 -18.11
N GLN A 17 -11.65 7.58 -17.02
CA GLN A 17 -11.11 7.26 -15.70
C GLN A 17 -11.63 5.91 -15.17
N LEU A 18 -12.93 5.65 -15.31
CA LEU A 18 -13.54 4.38 -14.92
C LEU A 18 -12.91 3.20 -15.67
N ASN A 19 -12.67 3.33 -16.99
CA ASN A 19 -12.05 2.29 -17.79
C ASN A 19 -10.60 1.97 -17.41
N LYS A 20 -9.90 2.93 -16.80
CA LYS A 20 -8.53 2.75 -16.30
C LYS A 20 -8.47 2.30 -14.84
N SER A 21 -9.62 2.23 -14.16
CA SER A 21 -9.69 1.87 -12.74
C SER A 21 -9.80 0.37 -12.52
N ASP A 22 -9.38 -0.08 -11.34
CA ASP A 22 -9.48 -1.47 -10.92
C ASP A 22 -10.93 -1.96 -10.96
N GLY A 23 -11.14 -3.20 -11.39
CA GLY A 23 -12.47 -3.81 -11.45
C GLY A 23 -13.48 -3.04 -12.31
N ALA A 24 -13.04 -2.29 -13.34
CA ALA A 24 -13.90 -1.47 -14.20
C ALA A 24 -15.14 -2.22 -14.72
N GLU A 25 -14.98 -3.47 -15.14
CA GLU A 25 -16.09 -4.30 -15.64
C GLU A 25 -17.12 -4.62 -14.55
N VAL A 26 -16.67 -4.91 -13.34
CA VAL A 26 -17.53 -5.18 -12.18
C VAL A 26 -18.28 -3.89 -11.81
N LYS A 27 -17.58 -2.76 -11.72
CA LYS A 27 -18.18 -1.44 -11.47
C LYS A 27 -19.27 -1.11 -12.51
N ARG A 28 -18.99 -1.28 -13.81
CA ARG A 28 -19.97 -1.08 -14.90
C ARG A 28 -21.19 -1.98 -14.78
N ARG A 29 -21.00 -3.25 -14.41
CA ARG A 29 -22.10 -4.20 -14.21
C ARG A 29 -23.06 -3.72 -13.11
N PHE A 30 -22.53 -3.33 -11.96
CA PHE A 30 -23.36 -2.82 -10.86
C PHE A 30 -24.00 -1.46 -11.19
N LEU A 31 -23.34 -0.61 -11.98
CA LEU A 31 -23.94 0.61 -12.51
C LEU A 31 -25.13 0.33 -13.42
N ARG A 32 -25.05 -0.66 -14.33
CA ARG A 32 -26.19 -1.09 -15.15
C ARG A 32 -27.36 -1.56 -14.30
N TRP A 33 -27.11 -2.36 -13.27
CA TRP A 33 -28.17 -2.81 -12.35
C TRP A 33 -28.82 -1.64 -11.61
N HIS A 34 -28.01 -0.68 -11.14
CA HIS A 34 -28.52 0.52 -10.49
C HIS A 34 -29.39 1.38 -11.43
N ALA A 35 -28.98 1.49 -12.70
CA ALA A 35 -29.70 2.23 -13.72
C ALA A 35 -31.09 1.63 -13.97
N ASP A 36 -31.15 0.30 -14.14
CA ASP A 36 -32.42 -0.42 -14.30
C ASP A 36 -33.35 -0.25 -13.10
N ASP A 37 -32.82 -0.30 -11.87
CA ASP A 37 -33.60 -0.20 -10.63
C ASP A 37 -34.17 1.21 -10.41
N THR A 38 -33.45 2.23 -10.86
CA THR A 38 -33.82 3.64 -10.68
C THR A 38 -34.54 4.23 -11.91
N GLY A 39 -34.54 3.52 -13.03
CA GLY A 39 -35.03 4.01 -14.32
C GLY A 39 -34.15 5.10 -14.94
N VAL A 40 -32.93 5.30 -14.43
CA VAL A 40 -31.97 6.25 -15.00
C VAL A 40 -31.36 5.62 -16.27
N PRO A 41 -31.29 6.35 -17.40
CA PRO A 41 -30.70 5.78 -18.61
C PRO A 41 -29.20 5.52 -18.44
N TYR A 42 -28.76 4.32 -18.82
CA TYR A 42 -27.36 3.92 -18.87
C TYR A 42 -26.87 3.89 -20.32
N SER A 43 -25.65 4.38 -20.55
CA SER A 43 -24.90 4.14 -21.79
C SER A 43 -23.43 3.88 -21.46
N ASP A 44 -22.69 3.21 -22.34
CA ASP A 44 -21.28 2.94 -22.09
C ASP A 44 -20.39 4.19 -22.21
N GLU A 45 -20.89 5.22 -22.91
CA GLU A 45 -20.30 6.57 -23.02
C GLU A 45 -20.59 7.46 -21.80
N ASP A 46 -21.68 7.20 -21.06
CA ASP A 46 -22.02 7.87 -19.81
C ASP A 46 -22.33 6.88 -18.67
N PRO A 47 -21.36 6.05 -18.27
CA PRO A 47 -21.59 4.98 -17.30
C PRO A 47 -21.87 5.51 -15.88
N LEU A 48 -21.53 6.78 -15.62
CA LEU A 48 -21.67 7.45 -14.31
C LEU A 48 -22.79 8.49 -14.31
N PHE A 49 -23.73 8.39 -15.27
CA PHE A 49 -24.96 9.18 -15.33
C PHE A 49 -24.73 10.70 -15.28
N VAL A 50 -23.60 11.17 -15.81
CA VAL A 50 -23.21 12.58 -15.84
C VAL A 50 -24.21 13.40 -16.65
N GLN A 51 -24.65 12.90 -17.79
CA GLN A 51 -25.66 13.56 -18.63
C GLN A 51 -27.07 13.22 -18.15
N ALA A 52 -27.31 11.96 -17.77
CA ALA A 52 -28.62 11.45 -17.39
C ALA A 52 -29.22 12.15 -16.14
N VAL A 53 -28.39 12.50 -15.15
CA VAL A 53 -28.84 13.13 -13.89
C VAL A 53 -28.79 14.66 -13.97
N ASN A 54 -27.99 15.24 -14.87
CA ASN A 54 -27.63 16.66 -14.84
C ASN A 54 -28.41 17.55 -15.84
N VAL A 55 -29.53 17.06 -16.39
CA VAL A 55 -30.31 17.77 -17.44
C VAL A 55 -30.95 19.09 -16.95
N SER A 56 -30.99 19.35 -15.63
CA SER A 56 -31.67 20.52 -15.05
C SER A 56 -30.82 21.43 -14.15
N ARG A 57 -29.56 21.10 -13.86
CA ARG A 57 -28.70 21.85 -12.93
C ARG A 57 -27.60 22.60 -13.67
N THR A 58 -27.33 23.84 -13.25
CA THR A 58 -26.33 24.72 -13.88
C THR A 58 -24.90 24.52 -13.34
N GLY A 59 -24.60 23.42 -12.63
CA GLY A 59 -23.28 23.18 -12.04
C GLY A 59 -23.16 21.90 -11.23
N TRP A 60 -21.92 21.54 -10.91
CA TRP A 60 -21.53 20.38 -10.10
C TRP A 60 -21.64 20.67 -8.60
N THR A 61 -22.21 19.73 -7.84
CA THR A 61 -22.12 19.75 -6.37
C THR A 61 -21.00 18.84 -5.86
N LEU A 62 -20.45 19.15 -4.68
CA LEU A 62 -19.38 18.34 -4.09
C LEU A 62 -19.81 16.87 -3.84
N PRO A 63 -20.99 16.57 -3.27
CA PRO A 63 -21.40 15.18 -3.06
C PRO A 63 -21.54 14.38 -4.37
N GLU A 64 -22.06 14.99 -5.43
CA GLU A 64 -22.18 14.34 -6.75
C GLU A 64 -20.81 14.03 -7.38
N LEU A 65 -19.85 14.93 -7.19
CA LEU A 65 -18.48 14.76 -7.67
C LEU A 65 -17.77 13.66 -6.87
N LEU A 66 -17.83 13.71 -5.54
CA LEU A 66 -17.18 12.72 -4.68
C LEU A 66 -17.78 11.33 -4.86
N TRP A 67 -19.10 11.20 -5.03
CA TRP A 67 -19.73 9.89 -5.30
C TRP A 67 -19.15 9.22 -6.57
N ARG A 68 -18.98 9.98 -7.66
CA ARG A 68 -18.35 9.46 -8.89
C ARG A 68 -16.87 9.16 -8.67
N ALA A 69 -16.19 10.06 -7.97
CA ALA A 69 -14.77 9.92 -7.71
C ALA A 69 -14.46 8.68 -6.86
N ARG A 70 -15.26 8.39 -5.84
CA ARG A 70 -15.16 7.18 -5.01
C ARG A 70 -15.34 5.92 -5.81
N LEU A 71 -16.36 5.86 -6.65
CA LEU A 71 -16.59 4.69 -7.48
C LEU A 71 -15.38 4.40 -8.39
N VAL A 72 -14.81 5.43 -8.99
CA VAL A 72 -13.60 5.29 -9.81
C VAL A 72 -12.39 4.91 -8.96
N ALA A 73 -12.19 5.56 -7.81
CA ALA A 73 -11.02 5.41 -6.96
C ALA A 73 -10.92 4.04 -6.26
N LEU A 74 -12.06 3.35 -6.04
CA LEU A 74 -12.12 2.04 -5.40
C LEU A 74 -11.09 1.06 -5.96
N ASP A 75 -10.13 0.66 -5.11
CA ASP A 75 -9.23 -0.45 -5.40
C ASP A 75 -9.96 -1.80 -5.39
N GLU A 76 -9.33 -2.85 -5.94
CA GLU A 76 -9.93 -4.18 -6.06
C GLU A 76 -10.35 -4.81 -4.72
N ARG A 77 -9.52 -4.67 -3.66
CA ARG A 77 -9.81 -5.27 -2.35
C ARG A 77 -11.04 -4.58 -1.74
N THR A 78 -11.07 -3.26 -1.76
CA THR A 78 -12.17 -2.47 -1.20
C THR A 78 -13.45 -2.60 -2.04
N LEU A 79 -13.31 -2.71 -3.36
CA LEU A 79 -14.44 -3.00 -4.26
C LEU A 79 -15.13 -4.29 -3.85
N TRP A 80 -14.37 -5.38 -3.64
CA TRP A 80 -14.93 -6.66 -3.22
C TRP A 80 -15.66 -6.55 -1.88
N GLU A 81 -15.09 -5.85 -0.91
CA GLU A 81 -15.75 -5.59 0.38
C GLU A 81 -17.05 -4.80 0.22
N CYS A 82 -17.12 -3.94 -0.80
CA CYS A 82 -18.23 -3.06 -1.11
C CYS A 82 -19.38 -3.72 -1.87
N LEU A 83 -19.14 -4.86 -2.54
CA LEU A 83 -20.15 -5.52 -3.37
C LEU A 83 -21.39 -5.87 -2.55
N ASP A 84 -22.52 -5.28 -2.94
CA ASP A 84 -23.85 -5.51 -2.40
C ASP A 84 -24.87 -4.88 -3.36
N ALA A 85 -26.14 -5.24 -3.23
CA ALA A 85 -27.26 -4.62 -3.92
C ALA A 85 -27.34 -3.10 -3.73
N ARG A 86 -26.79 -2.57 -2.64
CA ARG A 86 -26.83 -1.14 -2.29
C ARG A 86 -25.51 -0.42 -2.48
N MET A 87 -24.50 -1.06 -3.09
CA MET A 87 -23.16 -0.47 -3.28
C MET A 87 -23.24 0.93 -3.92
N VAL A 88 -23.90 1.02 -5.07
CA VAL A 88 -23.99 2.25 -5.87
C VAL A 88 -24.93 3.28 -5.23
N ALA A 89 -26.07 2.83 -4.70
CA ALA A 89 -27.14 3.70 -4.21
C ALA A 89 -26.89 4.29 -2.82
N ARG A 90 -26.07 3.63 -1.98
CA ARG A 90 -25.88 4.03 -0.58
C ARG A 90 -24.44 4.02 -0.12
N ARG A 91 -23.72 2.92 -0.35
CA ARG A 91 -22.40 2.72 0.28
C ARG A 91 -21.35 3.73 -0.19
N LEU A 92 -21.39 4.11 -1.46
CA LEU A 92 -20.46 5.08 -2.06
C LEU A 92 -20.80 6.56 -1.75
N LEU A 93 -21.90 6.82 -1.02
CA LEU A 93 -22.23 8.19 -0.58
C LEU A 93 -21.38 8.64 0.61
N ASP A 94 -20.87 7.68 1.38
CA ASP A 94 -20.06 7.91 2.57
C ASP A 94 -18.59 7.59 2.30
N VAL A 95 -17.71 8.02 3.22
CA VAL A 95 -16.29 7.65 3.23
C VAL A 95 -16.18 6.16 3.53
N ILE A 96 -15.49 5.41 2.66
CA ILE A 96 -15.31 3.96 2.82
C ILE A 96 -14.08 3.68 3.68
N ASP A 97 -12.94 4.21 3.25
CA ASP A 97 -11.67 4.13 3.96
C ASP A 97 -10.80 5.35 3.58
N PRO A 98 -9.78 5.68 4.40
CA PRO A 98 -8.94 6.86 4.18
C PRO A 98 -8.19 6.84 2.84
N TRP A 99 -7.71 5.68 2.38
CA TRP A 99 -6.94 5.55 1.14
C TRP A 99 -7.79 5.83 -0.11
N ASN A 100 -8.96 5.21 -0.23
CA ASN A 100 -9.84 5.46 -1.36
C ASN A 100 -10.42 6.88 -1.31
N GLU A 101 -10.61 7.45 -0.12
CA GLU A 101 -11.09 8.82 0.01
C GLU A 101 -10.07 9.85 -0.48
N GLN A 102 -8.79 9.70 -0.13
CA GLN A 102 -7.74 10.58 -0.64
C GLN A 102 -7.60 10.48 -2.17
N LEU A 103 -7.74 9.28 -2.76
CA LEU A 103 -7.74 9.11 -4.21
C LEU A 103 -8.98 9.77 -4.86
N SER A 104 -10.13 9.72 -4.18
CA SER A 104 -11.36 10.38 -4.61
C SER A 104 -11.21 11.90 -4.62
N VAL A 105 -10.63 12.48 -3.56
CA VAL A 105 -10.31 13.92 -3.49
C VAL A 105 -9.32 14.31 -4.59
N LYS A 106 -8.27 13.52 -4.81
CA LYS A 106 -7.30 13.74 -5.90
C LYS A 106 -7.97 13.78 -7.27
N LEU A 107 -8.85 12.80 -7.53
CA LEU A 107 -9.57 12.70 -8.79
C LEU A 107 -10.57 13.86 -8.96
N ALA A 108 -11.26 14.25 -7.90
CA ALA A 108 -12.14 15.41 -7.88
C ALA A 108 -11.39 16.70 -8.20
N TRP A 109 -10.17 16.90 -7.68
CA TRP A 109 -9.34 18.06 -8.03
C TRP A 109 -8.93 18.08 -9.49
N TYR A 110 -8.48 16.94 -10.03
CA TYR A 110 -8.13 16.86 -11.45
C TYR A 110 -9.33 17.15 -12.35
N PHE A 111 -10.52 16.68 -11.96
CA PHE A 111 -11.75 17.00 -12.67
C PHE A 111 -12.02 18.51 -12.68
N VAL A 112 -12.02 19.16 -11.51
CA VAL A 112 -12.33 20.61 -11.40
C VAL A 112 -11.31 21.45 -12.17
N GLU A 113 -10.03 21.08 -12.14
CA GLU A 113 -8.97 21.77 -12.90
C GLU A 113 -9.18 21.64 -14.42
N GLU A 114 -9.56 20.47 -14.90
CA GLU A 114 -9.84 20.25 -16.33
C GLU A 114 -11.05 21.06 -16.80
N GLN A 115 -12.08 21.18 -15.96
CA GLN A 115 -13.23 22.06 -16.25
C GLN A 115 -12.84 23.54 -16.28
N GLN A 116 -11.93 23.99 -15.40
CA GLN A 116 -11.45 25.38 -15.39
C GLN A 116 -10.57 25.73 -16.60
N ARG A 117 -9.85 24.77 -17.18
CA ARG A 117 -9.10 24.99 -18.43
C ARG A 117 -10.01 25.21 -19.64
N THR A 118 -11.19 24.59 -19.60
CA THR A 118 -12.14 24.57 -20.74
C THR A 118 -13.21 25.66 -20.64
N GLU A 119 -13.53 26.15 -19.43
CA GLU A 119 -14.53 27.19 -19.19
C GLU A 119 -13.92 28.45 -18.56
N SER A 120 -14.37 29.65 -18.99
CA SER A 120 -14.00 30.90 -18.32
C SER A 120 -14.50 30.89 -16.86
N SER A 121 -13.59 30.95 -15.88
CA SER A 121 -13.82 30.87 -14.43
C SER A 121 -15.18 31.45 -13.97
N SER A 122 -16.13 30.56 -13.66
CA SER A 122 -17.45 30.92 -13.15
C SER A 122 -17.46 30.99 -11.61
N ALA A 123 -18.39 31.73 -11.02
CA ALA A 123 -18.57 31.78 -9.57
C ALA A 123 -18.90 30.39 -8.97
N SER A 124 -19.59 29.54 -9.73
CA SER A 124 -19.92 28.17 -9.30
C SER A 124 -18.68 27.28 -9.18
N SER A 125 -17.71 27.41 -10.10
CA SER A 125 -16.47 26.64 -10.04
C SER A 125 -15.63 26.99 -8.81
N ARG A 126 -15.59 28.28 -8.44
CA ARG A 126 -14.91 28.73 -7.21
C ARG A 126 -15.56 28.18 -5.94
N ALA A 127 -16.89 28.19 -5.86
CA ALA A 127 -17.61 27.64 -4.70
C ALA A 127 -17.36 26.14 -4.52
N LEU A 128 -17.37 25.37 -5.62
CA LEU A 128 -17.06 23.95 -5.59
C LEU A 128 -15.61 23.69 -5.16
N TRP A 129 -14.66 24.51 -5.64
CA TRP A 129 -13.26 24.42 -5.24
C TRP A 129 -13.09 24.65 -3.74
N THR A 130 -13.66 25.72 -3.19
CA THR A 130 -13.62 26.00 -1.74
C THR A 130 -14.24 24.87 -0.93
N ALA A 131 -15.39 24.34 -1.35
CA ALA A 131 -16.03 23.21 -0.67
C ALA A 131 -15.13 21.96 -0.69
N LEU A 132 -14.42 21.69 -1.79
CA LEU A 132 -13.50 20.57 -1.89
C LEU A 132 -12.24 20.76 -1.02
N GLU A 133 -11.76 22.00 -0.87
CA GLU A 133 -10.65 22.31 0.06
C GLU A 133 -11.05 22.08 1.52
N GLU A 134 -12.20 22.61 1.95
CA GLU A 134 -12.75 22.40 3.30
C GLU A 134 -12.95 20.90 3.58
N TYR A 135 -13.47 20.18 2.58
CA TYR A 135 -13.68 18.74 2.67
C TYR A 135 -12.35 17.98 2.81
N ALA A 136 -11.34 18.31 2.01
CA ALA A 136 -10.03 17.67 2.08
C ALA A 136 -9.36 17.90 3.44
N GLU A 137 -9.46 19.12 3.99
CA GLU A 137 -8.97 19.44 5.33
C GLU A 137 -9.67 18.61 6.42
N ALA A 138 -10.97 18.39 6.29
CA ALA A 138 -11.74 17.64 7.28
C ALA A 138 -11.53 16.11 7.20
N THR A 139 -11.24 15.56 6.01
CA THR A 139 -11.34 14.11 5.77
C THR A 139 -10.02 13.40 5.46
N ILE A 140 -9.06 14.07 4.81
CA ILE A 140 -7.80 13.42 4.40
C ILE A 140 -6.59 13.97 5.13
N LYS A 141 -6.64 15.20 5.64
CA LYS A 141 -5.52 15.79 6.41
C LYS A 141 -5.35 15.02 7.73
N PRO A 142 -4.11 14.68 8.14
CA PRO A 142 -3.85 14.03 9.42
C PRO A 142 -4.42 14.87 10.57
N GLN A 143 -5.33 14.28 11.34
CA GLN A 143 -5.93 14.92 12.50
C GLN A 143 -5.09 14.60 13.75
N GLY A 144 -4.86 15.60 14.61
CA GLY A 144 -4.42 15.32 15.99
C GLY A 144 -2.91 15.17 16.23
N THR A 145 -2.03 15.56 15.31
CA THR A 145 -0.61 15.74 15.67
C THR A 145 -0.46 17.04 16.48
N LEU A 146 -0.78 16.95 17.78
CA LEU A 146 -0.40 17.95 18.78
C LEU A 146 1.05 18.34 18.53
N ALA A 147 1.32 19.64 18.35
CA ALA A 147 2.64 20.20 18.57
C ALA A 147 3.20 19.56 19.84
N LEU A 148 4.37 18.90 19.74
CA LEU A 148 5.10 18.31 20.86
C LEU A 148 5.06 19.26 22.07
N LYS A 149 4.07 19.08 22.96
CA LYS A 149 4.03 19.73 24.27
C LYS A 149 4.90 18.86 25.15
N GLY A 150 6.01 19.46 25.57
CA GLY A 150 7.18 18.74 26.07
C GLY A 150 6.90 17.79 27.21
N THR A 151 7.50 16.60 27.08
CA THR A 151 8.07 15.87 28.20
C THR A 151 9.56 16.13 28.21
N CYS A 152 9.95 17.28 28.77
CA CYS A 152 11.29 17.46 29.31
C CYS A 152 11.18 18.20 30.63
N SER A 153 11.64 17.51 31.67
CA SER A 153 12.35 18.00 32.84
C SER A 153 12.44 19.53 32.96
N THR A 154 11.93 20.03 34.09
CA THR A 154 12.20 21.32 34.75
C THR A 154 12.94 22.43 33.97
N PRO A 155 12.42 23.68 33.92
CA PRO A 155 12.88 24.78 33.04
C PRO A 155 14.31 25.31 33.25
N ALA A 156 15.09 24.74 34.16
CA ALA A 156 16.45 25.22 34.47
C ALA A 156 17.55 24.53 33.63
N ALA A 157 17.28 23.35 33.04
CA ALA A 157 18.29 22.59 32.30
C ALA A 157 18.32 22.87 30.78
N LEU A 158 17.36 23.65 30.26
CA LEU A 158 17.23 23.95 28.82
C LEU A 158 18.03 25.16 28.35
N ARG A 159 18.65 25.93 29.25
CA ARG A 159 19.49 27.07 28.84
C ARG A 159 20.90 26.68 28.41
N ASP A 160 21.37 25.50 28.79
CA ASP A 160 22.73 25.05 28.46
C ASP A 160 22.78 24.14 27.22
N ALA A 161 21.63 23.79 26.62
CA ALA A 161 21.53 22.99 25.40
C ALA A 161 21.27 23.80 24.12
N GLU A 162 21.06 25.12 24.21
CA GLU A 162 20.89 26.02 23.05
C GLU A 162 22.21 26.35 22.30
N HIS A 163 23.33 25.72 22.67
CA HIS A 163 24.64 25.91 22.01
C HIS A 163 25.13 24.71 21.18
N SER A 164 24.37 23.61 21.10
CA SER A 164 24.64 22.61 20.06
C SER A 164 23.91 23.02 18.79
N GLN A 165 24.67 23.65 17.89
CA GLN A 165 24.27 23.91 16.50
C GLN A 165 23.74 22.62 15.87
N CYS A 166 22.42 22.39 15.95
CA CYS A 166 21.72 21.59 14.96
C CYS A 166 21.70 22.46 13.70
N VAL A 167 22.71 22.29 12.86
CA VAL A 167 22.73 22.86 11.51
C VAL A 167 21.53 22.25 10.80
N THR A 168 20.40 22.95 10.82
CA THR A 168 19.31 22.70 9.89
C THR A 168 19.89 22.95 8.51
N VAL A 169 20.34 21.89 7.85
CA VAL A 169 20.63 21.94 6.42
C VAL A 169 19.30 22.25 5.76
N THR A 170 19.08 23.52 5.42
CA THR A 170 17.99 23.88 4.52
C THR A 170 18.37 23.30 3.16
N ASP A 171 17.78 22.16 2.82
CA ASP A 171 18.05 21.51 1.55
C ASP A 171 17.55 22.39 0.40
N ALA A 172 18.42 22.64 -0.59
CA ALA A 172 18.13 23.53 -1.71
C ALA A 172 16.92 23.12 -2.59
N TRP A 173 16.31 21.97 -2.30
CA TRP A 173 15.16 21.41 -3.01
C TRP A 173 13.81 21.89 -2.45
N SER A 174 13.78 22.48 -1.26
CA SER A 174 12.57 23.09 -0.69
C SER A 174 12.87 24.00 0.50
N ASP A 175 12.15 25.12 0.61
CA ASP A 175 12.09 25.94 1.82
C ASP A 175 10.88 25.59 2.72
N LYS A 176 10.08 24.59 2.33
CA LYS A 176 8.82 24.18 2.99
C LYS A 176 8.96 22.92 3.85
N VAL A 177 10.06 22.19 3.70
CA VAL A 177 10.37 20.99 4.48
C VAL A 177 11.77 21.07 5.07
N ALA A 178 11.94 20.47 6.24
CA ALA A 178 13.25 20.19 6.82
C ALA A 178 13.33 18.72 7.23
N PHE A 179 14.46 18.09 6.92
CA PHE A 179 14.79 16.76 7.40
C PHE A 179 15.15 16.81 8.88
N VAL A 180 14.55 15.91 9.66
CA VAL A 180 14.93 15.63 11.04
C VAL A 180 15.68 14.30 11.04
N PRO A 181 16.98 14.30 11.40
CA PRO A 181 17.79 13.10 11.33
C PRO A 181 17.36 12.06 12.35
N MET A 182 17.82 10.84 12.11
CA MET A 182 17.65 9.72 13.04
C MET A 182 18.28 10.07 14.39
N LYS A 183 17.67 9.57 15.47
CA LYS A 183 18.20 9.73 16.82
C LYS A 183 19.51 8.92 16.93
N SER A 184 20.61 9.63 17.19
CA SER A 184 21.92 9.00 17.38
C SER A 184 21.87 7.93 18.48
N GLY A 185 22.48 6.77 18.21
CA GLY A 185 22.49 5.62 19.11
C GLY A 185 21.17 4.84 19.16
N SER A 186 20.20 5.14 18.29
CA SER A 186 18.97 4.37 18.17
C SER A 186 18.90 3.69 16.80
N ASP A 187 19.18 2.40 16.78
CA ASP A 187 19.12 1.55 15.57
C ASP A 187 17.72 1.46 14.94
N TYR A 188 16.71 1.94 15.68
CA TYR A 188 15.32 1.86 15.32
C TYR A 188 14.67 3.21 14.99
N SER A 189 15.48 4.26 14.86
CA SER A 189 15.02 5.58 14.45
C SER A 189 15.23 5.74 12.95
N GLU A 190 14.20 6.15 12.20
CA GLU A 190 14.28 6.25 10.73
C GLU A 190 14.27 7.68 10.19
N GLY A 191 14.23 8.69 11.05
CA GLY A 191 14.15 10.11 10.64
C GLY A 191 12.76 10.48 10.15
N TRP A 192 12.54 11.77 9.85
CA TRP A 192 11.24 12.26 9.36
C TRP A 192 11.34 13.65 8.72
N LEU A 193 10.29 14.10 8.03
CA LEU A 193 10.18 15.46 7.51
C LEU A 193 9.27 16.35 8.35
N ARG A 194 9.74 17.57 8.63
CA ARG A 194 8.98 18.61 9.33
C ARG A 194 8.53 19.71 8.39
N CYS A 195 7.30 20.21 8.55
CA CYS A 195 6.83 21.42 7.87
C CYS A 195 7.56 22.66 8.39
N THR A 196 8.12 23.49 7.51
CA THR A 196 8.83 24.73 7.89
C THR A 196 8.10 26.00 7.48
N ALA A 197 7.12 25.90 6.58
CA ALA A 197 6.36 27.05 6.12
C ALA A 197 4.97 26.62 5.62
N PRO A 198 3.98 27.54 5.67
CA PRO A 198 2.67 27.30 5.07
C PRO A 198 2.78 26.99 3.57
N VAL A 199 1.90 26.12 3.10
CA VAL A 199 1.77 25.71 1.71
C VAL A 199 0.28 25.70 1.36
N PRO A 200 -0.18 26.44 0.33
CA PRO A 200 -1.58 26.39 -0.07
C PRO A 200 -1.96 24.99 -0.53
N SER A 201 -3.26 24.65 -0.54
CA SER A 201 -3.77 23.39 -1.09
C SER A 201 -3.19 23.14 -2.48
N ARG A 202 -2.76 21.90 -2.76
CA ARG A 202 -2.05 21.53 -4.00
C ARG A 202 -0.74 22.26 -4.29
N GLY A 203 -0.25 23.06 -3.36
CA GLY A 203 1.04 23.71 -3.44
C GLY A 203 2.18 22.68 -3.47
N THR A 204 3.26 23.04 -4.15
CA THR A 204 4.47 22.22 -4.21
C THR A 204 5.15 22.21 -2.85
N LEU A 205 5.38 21.01 -2.32
CA LEU A 205 6.06 20.77 -1.06
C LEU A 205 7.56 20.53 -1.25
N LEU A 206 7.92 19.74 -2.27
CA LEU A 206 9.29 19.34 -2.57
C LEU A 206 9.45 19.12 -4.07
N GLN A 207 10.57 19.58 -4.63
CA GLN A 207 10.98 19.25 -6.00
C GLN A 207 12.40 18.74 -6.05
N VAL A 208 12.56 17.52 -6.56
CA VAL A 208 13.87 16.87 -6.70
C VAL A 208 14.21 16.75 -8.18
N PRO A 209 15.36 17.27 -8.64
CA PRO A 209 15.80 17.09 -10.02
C PRO A 209 15.84 15.61 -10.39
N ARG A 210 15.39 15.28 -11.61
CA ARG A 210 15.34 13.89 -12.07
C ARG A 210 16.71 13.20 -12.01
N SER A 211 17.78 13.95 -12.26
CA SER A 211 19.15 13.45 -12.15
C SER A 211 19.56 13.05 -10.73
N ALA A 212 18.90 13.57 -9.69
CA ALA A 212 19.16 13.24 -8.29
C ALA A 212 18.32 12.04 -7.78
N MET A 213 17.33 11.59 -8.54
CA MET A 213 16.61 10.34 -8.24
C MET A 213 17.54 9.14 -8.49
N PHE A 214 17.40 8.09 -7.69
CA PHE A 214 18.11 6.84 -7.87
C PHE A 214 17.17 5.81 -8.52
N PHE A 215 17.29 5.64 -9.83
CA PHE A 215 16.51 4.69 -10.63
C PHE A 215 17.34 4.27 -11.85
N VAL A 216 16.95 3.21 -12.57
CA VAL A 216 17.76 2.65 -13.67
C VAL A 216 18.23 3.70 -14.67
N GLY A 217 17.37 4.64 -15.07
CA GLY A 217 17.73 5.69 -16.03
C GLY A 217 18.84 6.64 -15.57
N SER A 218 18.94 6.92 -14.27
CA SER A 218 20.02 7.75 -13.71
C SER A 218 21.27 6.92 -13.41
N LEU A 219 21.12 5.62 -13.07
CA LEU A 219 22.25 4.70 -12.92
C LEU A 219 23.07 4.56 -14.20
N LEU A 220 22.39 4.43 -15.33
CA LEU A 220 23.03 4.34 -16.65
C LEU A 220 23.79 5.61 -17.06
N GLN A 221 23.60 6.72 -16.34
CA GLN A 221 24.28 7.98 -16.61
C GLN A 221 25.39 8.24 -15.59
N TYR A 222 25.10 8.07 -14.30
CA TYR A 222 25.97 8.56 -13.23
C TYR A 222 26.71 7.45 -12.48
N CYS A 223 26.15 6.23 -12.39
CA CYS A 223 26.77 5.11 -11.69
C CYS A 223 27.82 4.41 -12.56
N ALA A 224 29.06 4.27 -12.07
CA ALA A 224 30.12 3.57 -12.81
C ALA A 224 29.80 2.09 -13.04
N LEU A 225 29.29 1.40 -12.01
CA LEU A 225 28.87 0.01 -12.12
C LEU A 225 27.69 -0.13 -13.10
N GLY A 226 26.71 0.78 -13.04
CA GLY A 226 25.56 0.71 -13.93
C GLY A 226 25.91 0.89 -15.40
N ARG A 227 26.82 1.81 -15.71
CA ARG A 227 27.40 1.96 -17.06
C ARG A 227 28.19 0.72 -17.49
N ALA A 228 28.95 0.12 -16.58
CA ALA A 228 29.72 -1.09 -16.88
C ALA A 228 28.82 -2.30 -17.19
N ILE A 229 27.75 -2.50 -16.42
CA ILE A 229 26.74 -3.54 -16.66
C ILE A 229 26.10 -3.36 -18.04
N ALA A 230 25.69 -2.12 -18.38
CA ALA A 230 25.05 -1.84 -19.66
C ALA A 230 25.98 -2.01 -20.87
N ALA A 231 27.29 -1.82 -20.69
CA ALA A 231 28.28 -1.99 -21.74
C ALA A 231 28.70 -3.45 -21.97
N GLU A 232 28.51 -4.34 -20.99
CA GLU A 232 28.97 -5.73 -21.04
C GLU A 232 27.84 -6.70 -21.46
N PRO A 233 27.89 -7.29 -22.66
CA PRO A 233 26.80 -8.13 -23.17
C PRO A 233 26.48 -9.35 -22.29
N SER A 234 27.47 -9.90 -21.58
CA SER A 234 27.25 -11.05 -20.69
C SER A 234 26.45 -10.71 -19.44
N LEU A 235 26.25 -9.42 -19.14
CA LEU A 235 25.51 -8.94 -17.97
C LEU A 235 24.10 -8.43 -18.32
N ARG A 236 23.65 -8.64 -19.56
CA ARG A 236 22.33 -8.19 -20.03
C ARG A 236 21.16 -8.68 -19.16
N GLY A 237 21.25 -9.90 -18.61
CA GLY A 237 20.22 -10.41 -17.69
C GLY A 237 20.06 -9.57 -16.42
N LEU A 238 21.14 -8.95 -15.92
CA LEU A 238 21.05 -8.01 -14.79
C LEU A 238 20.38 -6.70 -15.21
N LEU A 239 20.64 -6.22 -16.43
CA LEU A 239 20.02 -5.00 -16.93
C LEU A 239 18.49 -5.16 -17.10
N GLU A 240 18.04 -6.37 -17.42
CA GLU A 240 16.63 -6.72 -17.57
C GLU A 240 15.93 -6.94 -16.21
N ASN A 241 16.69 -7.23 -15.15
CA ASN A 241 16.19 -7.33 -13.77
C ASN A 241 16.38 -5.99 -13.03
N GLU A 242 15.36 -5.13 -13.07
CA GLU A 242 15.38 -3.80 -12.44
C GLU A 242 15.77 -3.84 -10.96
N GLU A 243 15.18 -4.75 -10.17
CA GLU A 243 15.43 -4.83 -8.73
C GLU A 243 16.88 -5.22 -8.40
N ALA A 244 17.41 -6.27 -9.06
CA ALA A 244 18.79 -6.69 -8.89
C ALA A 244 19.78 -5.58 -9.31
N MET A 245 19.49 -4.88 -10.41
CA MET A 245 20.30 -3.77 -10.89
C MET A 245 20.35 -2.62 -9.88
N LEU A 246 19.19 -2.24 -9.35
CA LEU A 246 19.04 -1.17 -8.37
C LEU A 246 19.76 -1.50 -7.06
N ALA A 247 19.56 -2.72 -6.52
CA ALA A 247 20.20 -3.16 -5.28
C ALA A 247 21.73 -3.21 -5.42
N LEU A 248 22.26 -3.80 -6.50
CA LEU A 248 23.70 -3.89 -6.76
C LEU A 248 24.35 -2.51 -6.86
N CYS A 249 23.72 -1.59 -7.61
CA CYS A 249 24.27 -0.24 -7.73
C CYS A 249 24.18 0.53 -6.41
N LEU A 250 23.16 0.28 -5.58
CA LEU A 250 23.04 0.96 -4.30
C LEU A 250 24.15 0.52 -3.33
N VAL A 251 24.44 -0.79 -3.30
CA VAL A 251 25.59 -1.33 -2.57
C VAL A 251 26.90 -0.73 -3.09
N TYR A 252 27.09 -0.70 -4.40
CA TYR A 252 28.30 -0.13 -5.00
C TYR A 252 28.50 1.34 -4.64
N GLU A 253 27.47 2.17 -4.81
CA GLU A 253 27.55 3.61 -4.54
C GLU A 253 27.82 3.89 -3.06
N ARG A 254 27.26 3.09 -2.15
CA ARG A 254 27.49 3.26 -0.70
C ARG A 254 28.84 2.75 -0.24
N PHE A 255 29.20 1.52 -0.61
CA PHE A 255 30.31 0.79 0.02
C PHE A 255 31.59 0.74 -0.82
N VAL A 256 31.50 1.00 -2.14
CA VAL A 256 32.68 1.03 -3.04
C VAL A 256 33.02 2.46 -3.44
N GLU A 257 32.04 3.20 -3.96
CA GLU A 257 32.24 4.61 -4.35
C GLU A 257 32.35 5.51 -3.12
N GLY A 258 31.47 5.29 -2.14
CA GLY A 258 31.45 6.03 -0.88
C GLY A 258 30.70 7.35 -0.98
N LEU A 259 30.19 7.83 0.17
CA LEU A 259 29.31 9.01 0.24
C LEU A 259 29.92 10.28 -0.38
N ASP A 260 31.23 10.50 -0.22
CA ASP A 260 31.89 11.72 -0.70
C ASP A 260 32.02 11.79 -2.22
N ARG A 261 32.08 10.63 -2.89
CA ARG A 261 32.26 10.54 -4.35
C ARG A 261 30.98 10.17 -5.09
N SER A 262 30.05 9.50 -4.41
CA SER A 262 28.79 9.08 -5.02
C SER A 262 27.97 10.29 -5.46
N HIS A 263 27.41 10.19 -6.67
CA HIS A 263 26.45 11.17 -7.19
C HIS A 263 25.21 11.29 -6.28
N TRP A 264 24.87 10.22 -5.56
CA TRP A 264 23.75 10.15 -4.61
C TRP A 264 24.21 10.22 -3.15
N GLY A 265 25.39 10.77 -2.86
CA GLY A 265 25.91 10.87 -1.49
C GLY A 265 24.92 11.49 -0.49
N ARG A 266 24.11 12.46 -0.92
CA ARG A 266 23.03 13.06 -0.10
C ARG A 266 21.90 12.09 0.22
N LEU A 267 21.45 11.29 -0.75
CA LEU A 267 20.44 10.25 -0.52
C LEU A 267 21.00 9.24 0.49
N LEU A 268 22.21 8.75 0.23
CA LEU A 268 22.87 7.72 1.02
C LEU A 268 23.15 8.16 2.46
N ALA A 269 23.47 9.43 2.68
CA ALA A 269 23.68 10.01 4.00
C ALA A 269 22.40 10.07 4.85
N HIS A 270 21.22 10.05 4.22
CA HIS A 270 19.92 10.04 4.91
C HIS A 270 19.33 8.63 5.04
N CYS A 271 19.86 7.63 4.32
CA CYS A 271 19.44 6.24 4.49
C CYS A 271 19.88 5.70 5.87
N PRO A 272 19.02 4.90 6.54
CA PRO A 272 19.39 4.19 7.75
C PRO A 272 20.64 3.35 7.54
N GLU A 273 21.42 3.17 8.62
CA GLU A 273 22.58 2.27 8.58
C GLU A 273 22.15 0.80 8.49
N GLN A 274 21.00 0.47 9.07
CA GLN A 274 20.43 -0.88 9.11
C GLN A 274 18.90 -0.82 9.29
N TYR A 275 18.23 -1.96 9.11
CA TYR A 275 16.78 -2.12 9.25
C TYR A 275 16.44 -3.27 10.19
N PRO A 276 16.72 -3.15 11.51
CA PRO A 276 16.60 -4.26 12.46
C PRO A 276 15.15 -4.74 12.64
N THR A 277 14.16 -3.95 12.23
CA THR A 277 12.73 -4.27 12.33
C THR A 277 12.13 -4.91 11.09
N ILE A 278 12.87 -4.96 9.98
CA ILE A 278 12.40 -5.60 8.75
C ILE A 278 12.72 -7.11 8.85
N PRO A 279 11.71 -8.01 8.77
CA PRO A 279 11.88 -9.44 9.01
C PRO A 279 12.96 -10.16 8.18
N THR A 280 13.30 -9.65 7.00
CA THR A 280 14.39 -10.20 6.18
C THR A 280 15.74 -10.15 6.90
N ALA A 281 15.94 -9.18 7.81
CA ALA A 281 17.15 -9.02 8.62
C ALA A 281 17.09 -9.75 9.97
N TRP A 282 15.98 -10.42 10.30
CA TRP A 282 15.80 -11.05 11.62
C TRP A 282 16.53 -12.37 11.76
N GLU A 283 16.88 -12.69 13.01
CA GLU A 283 17.33 -14.02 13.39
C GLU A 283 16.18 -15.03 13.36
N LEU A 284 16.49 -16.32 13.25
CA LEU A 284 15.48 -17.38 13.21
C LEU A 284 14.60 -17.42 14.48
N GLY A 285 15.13 -17.01 15.62
CA GLY A 285 14.37 -16.94 16.87
C GLY A 285 13.26 -15.89 16.82
N ASP A 286 13.54 -14.69 16.31
CA ASP A 286 12.53 -13.64 16.13
C ASP A 286 11.50 -14.04 15.05
N LEU A 287 11.92 -14.71 13.98
CA LEU A 287 11.00 -15.19 12.94
C LEU A 287 10.04 -16.26 13.43
N ALA A 288 10.41 -17.07 14.43
CA ALA A 288 9.53 -18.06 15.01
C ALA A 288 8.27 -17.43 15.65
N GLU A 289 8.32 -16.15 16.03
CA GLU A 289 7.15 -15.42 16.54
C GLU A 289 6.08 -15.13 15.49
N LEU A 290 6.41 -15.29 14.21
CA LEU A 290 5.50 -15.18 13.08
C LEU A 290 4.89 -16.54 12.68
N ASP A 291 5.17 -17.61 13.41
CA ASP A 291 4.61 -18.93 13.11
C ASP A 291 3.07 -18.90 13.07
N GLY A 292 2.51 -19.61 12.10
CA GLY A 292 1.07 -19.60 11.79
C GLY A 292 0.56 -18.37 11.02
N LEU A 293 1.42 -17.42 10.65
CA LEU A 293 1.09 -16.33 9.74
C LEU A 293 1.60 -16.61 8.32
N ASP A 294 0.77 -16.37 7.31
CA ASP A 294 1.11 -16.56 5.89
C ASP A 294 2.39 -15.79 5.47
N MET A 295 2.69 -14.67 6.13
CA MET A 295 3.87 -13.85 5.81
C MET A 295 5.21 -14.54 6.08
N LEU A 296 5.26 -15.53 6.99
CA LEU A 296 6.52 -16.19 7.34
C LEU A 296 7.11 -16.94 6.14
N ASP A 297 6.28 -17.66 5.38
CA ASP A 297 6.70 -18.39 4.19
C ASP A 297 7.25 -17.43 3.12
N ASP A 298 6.58 -16.30 2.91
CA ASP A 298 7.03 -15.25 1.98
C ASP A 298 8.40 -14.67 2.38
N ILE A 299 8.62 -14.43 3.68
CA ILE A 299 9.89 -13.94 4.21
C ILE A 299 11.01 -14.97 3.99
N LEU A 300 10.75 -16.25 4.29
CA LEU A 300 11.73 -17.32 4.11
C LEU A 300 12.08 -17.53 2.64
N ALA A 301 11.09 -17.51 1.75
CA ALA A 301 11.30 -17.59 0.31
C ALA A 301 12.16 -16.43 -0.19
N LYS A 302 11.86 -15.19 0.22
CA LYS A 302 12.65 -14.01 -0.13
C LYS A 302 14.09 -14.09 0.37
N ARG A 303 14.30 -14.57 1.61
CA ARG A 303 15.65 -14.76 2.17
C ARG A 303 16.45 -15.78 1.38
N ASN A 304 15.84 -16.90 1.00
CA ASN A 304 16.50 -17.92 0.18
C ASN A 304 16.89 -17.36 -1.20
N GLN A 305 15.97 -16.64 -1.87
CA GLN A 305 16.26 -16.00 -3.15
C GLN A 305 17.42 -14.99 -3.05
N LEU A 306 17.44 -14.17 -1.99
CA LEU A 306 18.52 -13.22 -1.78
C LEU A 306 19.86 -13.92 -1.47
N HIS A 307 19.82 -15.06 -0.77
CA HIS A 307 21.00 -15.84 -0.45
C HIS A 307 21.59 -16.46 -1.71
N ASP A 308 20.75 -17.09 -2.54
CA ASP A 308 21.15 -17.63 -3.84
C ASP A 308 21.74 -16.54 -4.74
N PHE A 309 21.14 -15.35 -4.72
CA PHE A 309 21.67 -14.19 -5.46
C PHE A 309 23.03 -13.72 -4.92
N ALA A 310 23.20 -13.66 -3.59
CA ALA A 310 24.48 -13.31 -2.97
C ALA A 310 25.58 -14.32 -3.34
N GLU A 311 25.29 -15.62 -3.32
CA GLU A 311 26.21 -16.66 -3.77
C GLU A 311 26.54 -16.52 -5.26
N GLN A 312 25.53 -16.24 -6.10
CA GLN A 312 25.73 -16.00 -7.53
C GLN A 312 26.65 -14.79 -7.78
N ILE A 313 26.48 -13.72 -7.00
CA ILE A 313 27.35 -12.55 -7.07
C ILE A 313 28.79 -12.96 -6.79
N GLN A 314 29.05 -13.60 -5.65
CA GLN A 314 30.40 -13.94 -5.22
C GLN A 314 31.08 -14.93 -6.18
N ASN A 315 30.35 -15.95 -6.65
CA ASN A 315 30.93 -17.05 -7.42
C ASN A 315 31.08 -16.74 -8.92
N SER A 316 30.17 -15.96 -9.51
CA SER A 316 30.08 -15.81 -10.97
C SER A 316 30.04 -14.37 -11.47
N LEU A 317 29.30 -13.48 -10.81
CA LEU A 317 29.10 -12.12 -11.33
C LEU A 317 30.25 -11.19 -10.96
N LEU A 318 30.80 -11.30 -9.74
CA LEU A 318 31.82 -10.38 -9.24
C LEU A 318 33.05 -10.26 -10.17
N PRO A 319 33.63 -11.35 -10.72
CA PRO A 319 34.72 -11.24 -11.67
C PRO A 319 34.32 -10.52 -12.97
N LEU A 320 33.07 -10.71 -13.43
CA LEU A 320 32.54 -10.05 -14.62
C LEU A 320 32.31 -8.55 -14.38
N LEU A 321 31.74 -8.19 -13.23
CA LEU A 321 31.53 -6.79 -12.81
C LEU A 321 32.87 -6.05 -12.71
N HIS A 322 33.86 -6.67 -12.06
CA HIS A 322 35.21 -6.10 -11.93
C HIS A 322 35.88 -5.92 -13.31
N ARG A 323 35.75 -6.91 -14.21
CA ARG A 323 36.27 -6.81 -15.59
C ARG A 323 35.59 -5.68 -16.37
N ALA A 324 34.26 -5.57 -16.28
CA ALA A 324 33.49 -4.55 -16.97
C ALA A 324 33.86 -3.15 -16.47
N LEU A 325 33.97 -2.95 -15.15
CA LEU A 325 34.44 -1.70 -14.53
C LEU A 325 35.85 -1.33 -14.99
N SER A 326 36.77 -2.30 -14.99
CA SER A 326 38.16 -2.09 -15.43
C SER A 326 38.22 -1.63 -16.90
N THR A 327 37.35 -2.19 -17.74
CA THR A 327 37.27 -1.84 -19.17
C THR A 327 36.72 -0.43 -19.37
N LEU A 328 35.71 -0.04 -18.58
CA LEU A 328 35.08 1.28 -18.65
C LEU A 328 36.01 2.41 -18.17
N ASN A 329 36.78 2.17 -17.09
CA ASN A 329 37.63 3.16 -16.45
C ASN A 329 38.96 3.45 -17.18
N GLY A 330 39.33 2.58 -18.13
CA GLY A 330 40.62 2.65 -18.81
C GLY A 330 41.82 2.52 -17.85
N THR A 331 43.02 2.86 -18.32
CA THR A 331 44.28 2.70 -17.55
C THR A 331 44.55 3.79 -16.51
N THR A 332 43.63 4.75 -16.32
CA THR A 332 43.92 6.01 -15.60
C THR A 332 43.14 6.23 -14.30
N ALA A 333 42.10 5.45 -14.02
CA ALA A 333 41.37 5.50 -12.75
C ALA A 333 41.64 4.25 -11.90
N ALA A 334 41.74 4.42 -10.58
CA ALA A 334 41.93 3.31 -9.65
C ALA A 334 40.64 2.50 -9.54
N THR A 335 40.54 1.42 -10.32
CA THR A 335 39.45 0.45 -10.17
C THR A 335 39.54 -0.22 -8.80
N PRO A 336 38.42 -0.37 -8.06
CA PRO A 336 38.40 -1.07 -6.77
C PRO A 336 38.91 -2.51 -6.94
N SER A 337 39.63 -3.02 -5.95
CA SER A 337 40.13 -4.39 -6.03
C SER A 337 38.97 -5.40 -5.94
N LEU A 338 39.18 -6.61 -6.47
CA LEU A 338 38.19 -7.68 -6.35
C LEU A 338 37.87 -8.01 -4.88
N ALA A 339 38.85 -7.88 -3.98
CA ALA A 339 38.66 -8.09 -2.55
C ALA A 339 37.75 -7.01 -1.94
N ASP A 340 37.97 -5.73 -2.29
CA ASP A 340 37.12 -4.63 -1.82
C ASP A 340 35.69 -4.78 -2.35
N MET A 341 35.53 -5.17 -3.61
CA MET A 341 34.21 -5.43 -4.17
C MET A 341 33.54 -6.64 -3.48
N SER A 342 34.27 -7.73 -3.23
CA SER A 342 33.73 -8.91 -2.53
C SER A 342 33.22 -8.56 -1.13
N ALA A 343 33.97 -7.74 -0.38
CA ALA A 343 33.57 -7.25 0.93
C ALA A 343 32.36 -6.30 0.86
N ALA A 344 32.27 -5.47 -0.19
CA ALA A 344 31.13 -4.58 -0.40
C ALA A 344 29.85 -5.36 -0.72
N PHE A 345 29.91 -6.41 -1.54
CA PHE A 345 28.75 -7.25 -1.88
C PHE A 345 28.51 -8.40 -0.88
N ALA A 346 28.78 -8.15 0.40
CA ALA A 346 28.45 -9.07 1.49
C ALA A 346 26.92 -9.18 1.69
N TRP A 347 26.50 -10.27 2.34
CA TRP A 347 25.11 -10.58 2.63
C TRP A 347 24.38 -9.41 3.32
N GLU A 348 25.01 -8.83 4.35
CA GLU A 348 24.44 -7.76 5.16
C GLU A 348 24.16 -6.50 4.34
N HIS A 349 25.05 -6.17 3.40
CA HIS A 349 24.89 -5.02 2.52
C HIS A 349 23.80 -5.25 1.45
N LEU A 350 23.64 -6.48 0.97
CA LEU A 350 22.55 -6.84 0.05
C LEU A 350 21.20 -6.80 0.76
N VAL A 351 21.11 -7.31 1.99
CA VAL A 351 19.92 -7.18 2.84
C VAL A 351 19.60 -5.72 3.10
N TRP A 352 20.60 -4.89 3.43
CA TRP A 352 20.43 -3.45 3.61
C TRP A 352 19.88 -2.77 2.34
N ALA A 353 20.43 -3.10 1.17
CA ALA A 353 20.00 -2.49 -0.08
C ALA A 353 18.57 -2.89 -0.44
N GLN A 354 18.23 -4.18 -0.32
CA GLN A 354 16.87 -4.67 -0.55
C GLN A 354 15.88 -4.01 0.42
N SER A 355 16.22 -3.97 1.71
CA SER A 355 15.39 -3.34 2.76
C SER A 355 15.19 -1.85 2.51
N THR A 356 16.20 -1.17 1.97
CA THR A 356 16.08 0.24 1.54
C THR A 356 15.07 0.38 0.41
N PHE A 357 15.12 -0.47 -0.61
CA PHE A 357 14.12 -0.41 -1.69
C PHE A 357 12.72 -0.78 -1.22
N ASP A 358 12.56 -1.83 -0.42
CA ASP A 358 11.27 -2.27 0.11
C ASP A 358 10.57 -1.16 0.91
N SER A 359 11.33 -0.43 1.74
CA SER A 359 10.79 0.55 2.69
C SER A 359 10.66 1.97 2.14
N ARG A 360 11.43 2.33 1.10
CA ARG A 360 11.61 3.74 0.67
C ARG A 360 11.40 4.01 -0.80
N ALA A 361 11.29 2.97 -1.63
CA ALA A 361 11.14 3.17 -3.06
C ALA A 361 9.72 3.60 -3.44
N PHE A 362 9.64 4.46 -4.44
CA PHE A 362 8.41 4.83 -5.11
C PHE A 362 8.29 4.08 -6.42
N SER A 363 7.09 3.58 -6.72
CA SER A 363 6.69 3.24 -8.09
C SER A 363 6.21 4.51 -8.79
N LEU A 364 6.98 5.02 -9.74
CA LEU A 364 6.74 6.29 -10.42
C LEU A 364 6.54 6.10 -11.91
N ASN A 365 5.64 6.89 -12.50
CA ASN A 365 5.59 7.00 -13.95
C ASN A 365 6.62 8.02 -14.44
N VAL A 366 7.63 7.56 -15.17
CA VAL A 366 8.63 8.40 -15.83
C VAL A 366 8.46 8.26 -17.34
N ASP A 367 7.96 9.31 -17.97
CA ASP A 367 7.75 9.40 -19.42
C ASP A 367 6.94 8.23 -20.01
N GLY A 368 5.96 7.71 -19.27
CA GLY A 368 5.07 6.63 -19.68
C GLY A 368 5.44 5.25 -19.14
N ALA A 369 6.64 5.08 -18.58
CA ALA A 369 7.09 3.82 -17.97
C ALA A 369 6.94 3.84 -16.45
N ALA A 370 6.43 2.77 -15.85
CA ALA A 370 6.52 2.57 -14.40
C ALA A 370 7.95 2.17 -14.06
N VAL A 371 8.57 2.89 -13.12
CA VAL A 371 9.95 2.65 -12.66
C VAL A 371 10.01 2.65 -11.14
N MET A 372 10.90 1.84 -10.58
CA MET A 372 11.22 1.88 -9.16
C MET A 372 12.32 2.90 -8.90
N ALA A 373 12.10 3.80 -7.94
CA ALA A 373 13.03 4.89 -7.66
C ALA A 373 13.12 5.25 -6.18
N LEU A 374 14.33 5.46 -5.67
CA LEU A 374 14.54 6.22 -4.44
C LEU A 374 14.62 7.70 -4.76
N VAL A 375 13.91 8.51 -4.00
CA VAL A 375 13.85 9.96 -4.20
C VAL A 375 14.30 10.65 -2.92
N PRO A 376 15.47 11.32 -2.91
CA PRO A 376 16.04 11.84 -1.69
C PRO A 376 15.13 12.87 -1.03
N LEU A 377 15.07 12.82 0.30
CA LEU A 377 14.16 13.57 1.19
C LEU A 377 12.69 13.13 1.05
N ALA A 378 12.20 12.89 -0.15
CA ALA A 378 10.83 12.43 -0.35
C ALA A 378 10.55 11.09 0.33
N ASP A 379 11.56 10.22 0.37
CA ASP A 379 11.55 8.91 1.03
C ASP A 379 11.52 8.98 2.57
N MET A 380 11.72 10.16 3.15
CA MET A 380 11.75 10.38 4.61
C MET A 380 10.37 10.72 5.20
N VAL A 381 9.30 10.77 4.40
CA VAL A 381 7.97 11.09 4.91
C VAL A 381 7.30 9.81 5.40
N ASN A 382 6.98 9.77 6.69
CA ASN A 382 6.41 8.60 7.34
C ASN A 382 4.94 8.32 6.98
N HIS A 383 4.50 7.12 7.34
CA HIS A 383 3.17 6.63 7.06
C HIS A 383 2.09 7.11 8.05
N SER A 384 0.97 7.56 7.52
CA SER A 384 -0.31 7.64 8.25
C SER A 384 -1.46 7.29 7.32
N ASN A 385 -2.63 6.95 7.90
CA ASN A 385 -3.87 6.79 7.14
C ASN A 385 -4.37 8.14 6.59
N GLY A 386 -4.06 9.25 7.28
CA GLY A 386 -4.21 10.60 6.73
C GLY A 386 -2.98 11.01 5.93
N THR A 387 -3.13 11.98 5.03
CA THR A 387 -2.03 12.43 4.17
C THR A 387 -1.93 13.94 4.08
N ASP A 388 -0.72 14.44 4.27
CA ASP A 388 -0.33 15.79 3.83
C ASP A 388 0.07 15.77 2.37
N VAL A 389 0.74 14.71 1.93
CA VAL A 389 1.28 14.56 0.57
C VAL A 389 0.32 13.75 -0.30
N LEU A 390 -0.47 14.43 -1.14
CA LEU A 390 -1.43 13.72 -1.98
C LEU A 390 -0.90 13.35 -3.37
N VAL A 391 -0.03 14.19 -3.94
CA VAL A 391 0.48 13.99 -5.30
C VAL A 391 1.97 13.76 -5.26
N ARG A 392 2.39 12.67 -5.90
CA ARG A 392 3.77 12.28 -6.16
C ARG A 392 3.85 11.98 -7.65
N LYS A 393 4.68 12.72 -8.39
CA LYS A 393 4.82 12.53 -9.84
C LYS A 393 6.18 13.00 -10.33
N VAL A 394 6.58 12.50 -11.49
CA VAL A 394 7.71 13.03 -12.24
C VAL A 394 7.16 13.83 -13.41
N GLU A 395 7.57 15.09 -13.52
CA GLU A 395 7.15 15.92 -14.65
C GLU A 395 7.78 15.37 -15.94
N PRO A 396 7.06 15.37 -17.09
CA PRO A 396 7.55 14.80 -18.34
C PRO A 396 8.85 15.43 -18.87
N SER A 397 9.48 14.76 -19.83
CA SER A 397 10.54 15.34 -20.68
C SER A 397 11.76 15.86 -19.91
N GLY A 398 12.23 15.10 -18.93
CA GLY A 398 13.36 15.47 -18.07
C GLY A 398 12.99 16.32 -16.86
N GLY A 399 11.70 16.63 -16.67
CA GLY A 399 11.22 17.40 -15.53
C GLY A 399 11.45 16.72 -14.17
N PRO A 400 11.40 17.51 -13.07
CA PRO A 400 11.72 17.02 -11.74
C PRO A 400 10.63 16.11 -11.18
N PHE A 401 11.00 15.31 -10.18
CA PHE A 401 10.03 14.75 -9.25
C PHE A 401 9.40 15.87 -8.42
N THR A 402 8.09 15.80 -8.19
CA THR A 402 7.32 16.79 -7.43
C THR A 402 6.41 16.10 -6.42
N MET A 403 6.44 16.59 -5.18
CA MET A 403 5.43 16.34 -4.14
C MET A 403 4.53 17.55 -3.97
N GLN A 404 3.22 17.32 -3.95
CA GLN A 404 2.24 18.38 -3.68
C GLN A 404 1.35 18.02 -2.51
N VAL A 405 0.99 19.04 -1.74
CA VAL A 405 0.12 18.88 -0.58
C VAL A 405 -1.31 18.61 -1.03
N GLY A 406 -2.07 17.86 -0.23
CA GLY A 406 -3.51 17.73 -0.42
C GLY A 406 -4.22 19.00 0.04
N ALA A 407 -4.61 19.01 1.31
CA ALA A 407 -5.12 20.18 1.99
C ALA A 407 -4.00 21.19 2.28
N ALA A 408 -4.35 22.45 2.50
CA ALA A 408 -3.39 23.48 2.84
C ALA A 408 -2.66 23.17 4.16
N LEU A 409 -1.35 23.41 4.15
CA LEU A 409 -0.53 23.53 5.35
C LEU A 409 -0.55 25.00 5.79
N THR A 410 -1.05 25.26 6.99
CA THR A 410 -1.24 26.58 7.56
C THR A 410 -0.11 26.94 8.52
N ALA A 411 -0.14 28.13 9.10
CA ALA A 411 0.81 28.51 10.15
C ALA A 411 0.75 27.57 11.37
N ALA A 412 -0.40 26.92 11.64
CA ALA A 412 -0.53 25.96 12.73
C ALA A 412 0.18 24.62 12.44
N ASP A 413 0.47 24.34 11.17
CA ASP A 413 1.17 23.13 10.74
C ASP A 413 2.71 23.31 10.78
N VAL A 414 3.22 24.53 10.87
CA VAL A 414 4.67 24.77 10.92
C VAL A 414 5.26 24.15 12.20
N GLY A 415 6.28 23.32 12.02
CA GLY A 415 6.97 22.61 13.09
C GLY A 415 6.46 21.19 13.34
N ARG A 416 5.35 20.76 12.72
CA ARG A 416 4.87 19.38 12.85
C ARG A 416 5.46 18.44 11.80
N GLU A 417 5.42 17.15 12.09
CA GLU A 417 5.75 16.09 11.15
C GLU A 417 4.76 16.03 9.98
N LEU A 418 5.30 15.81 8.80
CA LEU A 418 4.55 15.61 7.56
C LEU A 418 4.32 14.12 7.35
N TRP A 419 3.11 13.77 6.94
CA TRP A 419 2.68 12.39 6.76
C TRP A 419 2.26 12.11 5.32
N MET A 420 2.43 10.87 4.88
CA MET A 420 1.83 10.38 3.66
C MET A 420 1.21 9.00 3.86
N SER A 421 0.20 8.66 3.07
CA SER A 421 -0.25 7.26 3.00
C SER A 421 0.58 6.48 1.98
N TYR A 422 1.11 5.34 2.41
CA TYR A 422 1.87 4.40 1.58
C TYR A 422 0.94 3.50 0.75
N GLY A 423 -0.32 3.36 1.18
CA GLY A 423 -1.30 2.48 0.57
C GLY A 423 -2.28 1.94 1.61
N PRO A 424 -3.29 1.17 1.18
CA PRO A 424 -4.22 0.47 2.06
C PRO A 424 -3.56 -0.82 2.58
N LEU A 425 -2.45 -0.68 3.30
CA LEU A 425 -1.58 -1.77 3.73
C LEU A 425 -2.01 -2.33 5.10
N GLN A 426 -2.04 -3.65 5.20
CA GLN A 426 -2.28 -4.37 6.46
C GLN A 426 -1.05 -4.30 7.36
N ASN A 427 -1.21 -4.61 8.65
CA ASN A 427 -0.09 -4.57 9.58
C ASN A 427 1.03 -5.56 9.21
N TRP A 428 0.71 -6.70 8.61
CA TRP A 428 1.72 -7.64 8.13
C TRP A 428 2.50 -7.10 6.93
N GLU A 429 1.83 -6.40 5.99
CA GLU A 429 2.48 -5.75 4.83
C GLU A 429 3.42 -4.63 5.31
N LEU A 430 2.97 -3.84 6.29
CA LEU A 430 3.77 -2.78 6.92
C LEU A 430 4.98 -3.35 7.66
N LEU A 431 4.81 -4.45 8.39
CA LEU A 431 5.92 -5.09 9.09
C LEU A 431 6.94 -5.66 8.11
N GLN A 432 6.48 -6.42 7.11
CA GLN A 432 7.34 -7.10 6.14
C GLN A 432 8.18 -6.14 5.31
N HIS A 433 7.60 -5.02 4.86
CA HIS A 433 8.26 -4.12 3.91
C HIS A 433 8.82 -2.85 4.55
N TYR A 434 8.26 -2.41 5.68
CA TYR A 434 8.63 -1.14 6.32
C TYR A 434 9.06 -1.28 7.77
N GLY A 435 8.99 -2.48 8.36
CA GLY A 435 9.50 -2.72 9.71
C GLY A 435 8.71 -2.04 10.83
N PHE A 436 7.41 -1.80 10.64
CA PHE A 436 6.55 -1.29 11.70
C PHE A 436 5.12 -1.82 11.62
N VAL A 437 4.38 -1.68 12.73
CA VAL A 437 2.95 -1.97 12.81
C VAL A 437 2.24 -0.74 13.37
N LEU A 438 1.13 -0.32 12.76
CA LEU A 438 0.30 0.78 13.29
C LEU A 438 -0.45 0.35 14.57
N GLY A 439 -0.56 -0.95 14.79
CA GLY A 439 -1.29 -1.54 15.92
C GLY A 439 -2.77 -1.78 15.58
N PRO A 440 -3.64 -1.89 16.61
CA PRO A 440 -5.02 -2.33 16.43
C PRO A 440 -5.93 -1.33 15.71
N ASP A 441 -5.46 -0.11 15.49
CA ASP A 441 -6.22 0.98 14.85
C ASP A 441 -6.01 1.04 13.32
N ASN A 442 -5.24 0.10 12.75
CA ASN A 442 -5.11 0.01 11.30
C ASN A 442 -6.44 -0.42 10.67
N VAL A 443 -7.13 0.53 10.05
CA VAL A 443 -8.42 0.32 9.37
C VAL A 443 -8.31 -0.57 8.12
N HIS A 444 -7.10 -0.76 7.61
CA HIS A 444 -6.84 -1.61 6.45
C HIS A 444 -6.49 -3.05 6.83
N ASP A 445 -6.40 -3.36 8.12
CA ASP A 445 -6.07 -4.70 8.60
C ASP A 445 -7.23 -5.68 8.34
N LYS A 446 -6.89 -6.92 7.96
CA LYS A 446 -7.87 -7.93 7.56
C LYS A 446 -7.47 -9.27 8.15
N LEU A 447 -8.46 -10.02 8.63
CA LEU A 447 -8.27 -11.39 9.05
C LEU A 447 -8.46 -12.31 7.85
N PRO A 448 -7.44 -13.10 7.43
CA PRO A 448 -7.61 -14.09 6.38
C PRO A 448 -8.78 -15.04 6.68
N PHE A 449 -9.56 -15.36 5.66
CA PHE A 449 -10.66 -16.31 5.74
C PHE A 449 -10.36 -17.50 4.80
N PRO A 450 -9.75 -18.59 5.31
CA PRO A 450 -9.42 -19.75 4.50
C PRO A 450 -10.69 -20.39 3.93
N LEU A 451 -10.82 -20.36 2.60
CA LEU A 451 -11.92 -20.97 1.88
C LEU A 451 -11.39 -21.62 0.60
N ALA A 452 -11.48 -22.95 0.54
CA ALA A 452 -11.19 -23.69 -0.68
C ALA A 452 -12.36 -23.55 -1.65
N LEU A 453 -12.10 -22.97 -2.83
CA LEU A 453 -13.06 -22.88 -3.92
C LEU A 453 -12.79 -24.00 -4.93
N PRO A 454 -13.83 -24.56 -5.59
CA PRO A 454 -13.63 -25.45 -6.72
C PRO A 454 -12.75 -24.75 -7.75
N ALA A 455 -11.61 -25.37 -8.10
CA ALA A 455 -10.63 -24.76 -8.99
C ALA A 455 -11.29 -24.32 -10.31
N GLU A 456 -10.97 -23.11 -10.77
CA GLU A 456 -11.23 -22.74 -12.15
C GLU A 456 -10.43 -23.70 -13.03
N ALA A 457 -11.07 -24.76 -13.53
CA ALA A 457 -10.47 -25.63 -14.51
C ALA A 457 -10.22 -24.81 -15.79
N GLY A 458 -9.00 -24.30 -15.98
CA GLY A 458 -8.56 -23.87 -17.31
C GLY A 458 -7.67 -22.64 -17.49
N GLU A 459 -7.08 -22.03 -16.45
CA GLU A 459 -6.03 -21.01 -16.67
C GLU A 459 -4.68 -21.61 -16.22
N PRO A 460 -3.71 -21.83 -17.13
CA PRO A 460 -2.38 -22.29 -16.74
C PRO A 460 -1.66 -21.14 -16.04
N GLU A 461 -1.53 -21.23 -14.72
CA GLU A 461 -0.59 -20.41 -13.95
C GLU A 461 0.84 -20.70 -14.44
N GLY A 462 1.58 -19.61 -14.69
CA GLY A 462 3.00 -19.64 -14.98
C GLY A 462 3.81 -20.30 -13.87
N GLU A 463 4.92 -20.87 -14.28
CA GLU A 463 5.83 -21.74 -13.54
C GLU A 463 6.30 -21.16 -12.19
N SER A 464 6.08 -21.91 -11.11
CA SER A 464 7.11 -22.18 -10.09
C SER A 464 6.67 -23.37 -9.22
N GLY A 465 7.50 -24.40 -9.17
CA GLY A 465 7.18 -25.72 -8.65
C GLY A 465 7.23 -25.85 -7.12
N ASP A 466 6.67 -27.00 -6.71
CA ASP A 466 6.82 -27.69 -5.43
C ASP A 466 6.07 -27.15 -4.20
N ALA A 467 4.79 -27.51 -4.10
CA ALA A 467 4.11 -27.67 -2.82
C ALA A 467 3.58 -29.11 -2.67
N LYS A 468 4.11 -29.82 -1.67
CA LYS A 468 3.61 -31.12 -1.21
C LYS A 468 2.15 -30.99 -0.76
N ALA A 469 1.31 -31.86 -1.30
CA ALA A 469 -0.11 -31.96 -0.98
C ALA A 469 -0.36 -32.19 0.52
N ALA A 470 -1.08 -31.27 1.16
CA ALA A 470 -1.83 -31.54 2.37
C ALA A 470 -3.18 -32.23 2.01
N PRO A 471 -3.73 -33.10 2.87
CA PRO A 471 -4.85 -33.96 2.49
C PRO A 471 -6.15 -33.16 2.40
N ALA A 472 -6.76 -33.17 1.22
CA ALA A 472 -8.13 -32.68 1.02
C ALA A 472 -9.10 -33.48 1.90
N PRO A 473 -9.95 -32.84 2.73
CA PRO A 473 -11.08 -33.54 3.30
C PRO A 473 -12.12 -33.73 2.18
N PHE A 474 -12.44 -35.00 1.90
CA PHE A 474 -13.43 -35.50 0.92
C PHE A 474 -13.00 -35.52 -0.55
N SER A 475 -12.20 -36.53 -0.91
CA SER A 475 -12.18 -37.07 -2.28
C SER A 475 -13.16 -38.24 -2.39
N CYS A 476 -14.30 -38.03 -3.05
CA CYS A 476 -15.00 -39.11 -3.74
C CYS A 476 -14.52 -39.11 -5.20
N GLU A 477 -14.12 -40.28 -5.67
CA GLU A 477 -13.52 -40.52 -6.97
C GLU A 477 -14.48 -40.21 -8.13
N GLY A 478 -13.94 -39.53 -9.15
CA GLY A 478 -14.43 -39.50 -10.52
C GLY A 478 -15.72 -38.74 -10.75
N ASP A 479 -15.65 -37.52 -11.30
CA ASP A 479 -16.74 -37.01 -12.12
C ASP A 479 -16.35 -35.77 -12.92
N THR A 480 -16.86 -35.69 -14.14
CA THR A 480 -17.10 -34.42 -14.84
C THR A 480 -17.68 -33.41 -13.85
N ALA A 481 -17.16 -32.18 -13.77
CA ALA A 481 -17.66 -31.14 -12.86
C ALA A 481 -19.18 -31.23 -12.74
N SER A 482 -19.70 -31.48 -11.53
CA SER A 482 -21.11 -31.75 -11.35
C SER A 482 -21.90 -30.56 -11.90
N GLY A 483 -23.10 -30.77 -12.45
CA GLY A 483 -23.91 -29.66 -12.98
C GLY A 483 -24.10 -28.51 -11.98
N TRP A 484 -23.95 -28.79 -10.68
CA TRP A 484 -23.96 -27.80 -9.60
C TRP A 484 -22.70 -26.95 -9.54
N ASP A 485 -21.52 -27.51 -9.80
CA ASP A 485 -20.25 -26.75 -9.78
C ASP A 485 -20.20 -25.74 -10.93
N VAL A 486 -20.74 -26.11 -12.09
CA VAL A 486 -20.91 -25.18 -13.22
C VAL A 486 -21.84 -24.03 -12.83
N ARG A 487 -22.96 -24.31 -12.14
CA ARG A 487 -23.89 -23.26 -11.67
C ARG A 487 -23.27 -22.37 -10.60
N ARG A 488 -22.53 -22.94 -9.64
CA ARG A 488 -21.78 -22.17 -8.63
C ARG A 488 -20.79 -21.22 -9.29
N LEU A 489 -19.97 -21.72 -10.21
CA LEU A 489 -18.98 -20.91 -10.93
C LEU A 489 -19.66 -19.80 -11.75
N ALA A 490 -20.79 -20.10 -12.40
CA ALA A 490 -21.56 -19.10 -13.13
C ALA A 490 -22.07 -17.98 -12.22
N LEU A 491 -22.59 -18.30 -11.03
CA LEU A 491 -23.02 -17.30 -10.04
C LEU A 491 -21.83 -16.50 -9.50
N MET A 492 -20.74 -17.17 -9.12
CA MET A 492 -19.51 -16.54 -8.64
C MET A 492 -18.98 -15.50 -9.65
N ARG A 493 -18.89 -15.86 -10.93
CA ARG A 493 -18.46 -14.96 -12.01
C ARG A 493 -19.47 -13.84 -12.29
N ARG A 494 -20.77 -14.15 -12.31
CA ARG A 494 -21.85 -13.18 -12.53
C ARG A 494 -21.86 -12.08 -11.47
N TYR A 495 -21.55 -12.41 -10.22
CA TYR A 495 -21.59 -11.46 -9.10
C TYR A 495 -20.20 -11.01 -8.64
N ALA A 496 -19.12 -11.44 -9.31
CA ALA A 496 -17.73 -11.12 -8.97
C ALA A 496 -17.37 -11.45 -7.51
N LEU A 497 -17.87 -12.60 -7.02
CA LEU A 497 -17.74 -12.99 -5.61
C LEU A 497 -16.38 -13.54 -5.24
N CYS A 498 -15.54 -13.83 -6.22
CA CYS A 498 -14.27 -14.51 -6.01
C CYS A 498 -13.12 -13.62 -6.43
N LEU A 499 -12.30 -13.28 -5.45
CA LEU A 499 -10.93 -12.88 -5.72
C LEU A 499 -10.09 -14.16 -5.77
N PRO A 500 -9.09 -14.24 -6.66
CA PRO A 500 -8.21 -15.40 -6.74
C PRO A 500 -7.64 -15.77 -5.36
N ARG A 501 -8.09 -16.92 -4.84
CA ARG A 501 -7.55 -17.62 -3.66
C ARG A 501 -7.55 -16.80 -2.35
N ARG A 502 -8.28 -15.68 -2.25
CA ARG A 502 -8.29 -14.81 -1.07
C ARG A 502 -9.70 -14.39 -0.67
N CYS A 503 -10.02 -14.57 0.59
CA CYS A 503 -11.21 -14.04 1.27
C CYS A 503 -10.75 -13.55 2.65
N TRP A 504 -11.48 -12.61 3.23
CA TRP A 504 -11.10 -12.05 4.53
C TRP A 504 -12.29 -11.45 5.28
N ILE A 505 -12.07 -11.20 6.57
CA ILE A 505 -12.91 -10.36 7.41
C ILE A 505 -12.21 -9.01 7.60
N PRO A 506 -12.85 -7.88 7.24
CA PRO A 506 -12.26 -6.55 7.36
C PRO A 506 -12.10 -6.13 8.83
N HIS A 507 -11.38 -5.04 9.06
CA HIS A 507 -11.01 -4.56 10.40
C HIS A 507 -12.20 -4.46 11.36
N ASN A 508 -13.41 -4.11 10.90
CA ASN A 508 -14.58 -3.99 11.76
C ASN A 508 -15.15 -5.33 12.28
N GLY A 509 -14.62 -6.47 11.81
CA GLY A 509 -15.06 -7.81 12.20
C GLY A 509 -16.36 -8.27 11.52
N VAL A 510 -16.98 -7.48 10.65
CA VAL A 510 -18.22 -7.83 9.98
C VAL A 510 -17.90 -8.51 8.65
N PRO A 511 -18.33 -9.77 8.42
CA PRO A 511 -18.14 -10.43 7.13
C PRO A 511 -18.70 -9.58 5.97
N PRO A 512 -17.93 -9.34 4.90
CA PRO A 512 -18.42 -8.58 3.76
C PRO A 512 -19.62 -9.25 3.11
N ALA A 513 -20.52 -8.46 2.51
CA ALA A 513 -21.67 -9.00 1.79
C ALA A 513 -21.26 -9.93 0.63
N ALA A 514 -20.11 -9.67 -0.01
CA ALA A 514 -19.51 -10.56 -1.00
C ALA A 514 -19.15 -11.94 -0.42
N LEU A 515 -18.55 -11.98 0.78
CA LEU A 515 -18.23 -13.22 1.46
C LEU A 515 -19.50 -14.00 1.81
N LEU A 516 -20.50 -13.33 2.37
CA LEU A 516 -21.79 -13.96 2.70
C LEU A 516 -22.49 -14.50 1.45
N ALA A 517 -22.50 -13.74 0.35
CA ALA A 517 -23.01 -14.19 -0.93
C ALA A 517 -22.25 -15.40 -1.48
N LEU A 518 -20.92 -15.41 -1.36
CA LEU A 518 -20.09 -16.54 -1.76
C LEU A 518 -20.44 -17.79 -0.95
N LEU A 519 -20.54 -17.67 0.37
CA LEU A 519 -20.89 -18.80 1.24
C LEU A 519 -22.31 -19.31 0.97
N ARG A 520 -23.27 -18.43 0.65
CA ARG A 520 -24.61 -18.85 0.19
C ARG A 520 -24.52 -19.67 -1.10
N VAL A 521 -23.73 -19.25 -2.09
CA VAL A 521 -23.54 -20.03 -3.32
C VAL A 521 -22.93 -21.40 -3.03
N GLN A 522 -21.97 -21.48 -2.10
CA GLN A 522 -21.33 -22.75 -1.74
C GLN A 522 -22.27 -23.70 -0.98
N LEU A 523 -23.05 -23.16 -0.04
CA LEU A 523 -23.90 -23.93 0.87
C LEU A 523 -25.34 -24.12 0.38
N ALA A 524 -25.72 -23.50 -0.75
CA ALA A 524 -27.07 -23.55 -1.29
C ALA A 524 -27.53 -24.99 -1.60
N HIS A 525 -28.79 -25.24 -1.28
CA HIS A 525 -29.50 -26.44 -1.71
C HIS A 525 -29.88 -26.35 -3.20
N ALA A 526 -30.08 -27.50 -3.84
CA ALA A 526 -30.39 -27.60 -5.27
C ALA A 526 -31.56 -26.71 -5.74
N ASN A 527 -32.60 -26.57 -4.91
CA ASN A 527 -33.78 -25.75 -5.18
C ASN A 527 -33.56 -24.24 -4.97
N GLU A 528 -32.47 -23.82 -4.33
CA GLU A 528 -32.15 -22.42 -4.08
C GLU A 528 -31.38 -21.77 -5.24
N PHE A 529 -30.79 -22.57 -6.13
CA PHE A 529 -30.08 -22.03 -7.31
C PHE A 529 -31.02 -21.31 -8.27
N ASP A 530 -32.22 -21.85 -8.53
CA ASP A 530 -33.22 -21.20 -9.38
C ASP A 530 -33.64 -19.83 -8.81
N ILE A 531 -33.66 -19.71 -7.47
CA ILE A 531 -33.94 -18.46 -6.77
C ILE A 531 -32.81 -17.45 -7.02
N MET A 532 -31.56 -17.85 -6.83
CA MET A 532 -30.41 -16.96 -7.05
C MET A 532 -30.26 -16.53 -8.52
N GLU A 533 -30.55 -17.42 -9.46
CA GLU A 533 -30.40 -17.17 -10.90
C GLU A 533 -31.50 -16.26 -11.46
N SER A 534 -32.73 -16.41 -10.95
CA SER A 534 -33.89 -15.61 -11.36
C SER A 534 -33.91 -14.21 -10.76
N ARG A 535 -33.30 -14.02 -9.58
CA ARG A 535 -33.20 -12.70 -8.94
C ARG A 535 -32.06 -11.87 -9.53
N ARG A 536 -32.24 -10.55 -9.54
CA ARG A 536 -31.24 -9.58 -10.02
C ARG A 536 -29.98 -9.58 -9.15
N TYR A 537 -30.17 -9.57 -7.83
CA TYR A 537 -29.10 -9.56 -6.83
C TYR A 537 -28.76 -10.94 -6.27
N GLY A 538 -29.48 -11.97 -6.71
CA GLY A 538 -29.22 -13.38 -6.45
C GLY A 538 -28.71 -13.69 -5.04
N PRO A 539 -27.41 -14.03 -4.87
CA PRO A 539 -26.83 -14.47 -3.61
C PRO A 539 -26.62 -13.36 -2.56
N PHE A 540 -26.77 -12.08 -2.92
CA PHE A 540 -26.74 -11.01 -1.93
C PHE A 540 -27.99 -10.98 -1.04
N GLU A 541 -29.07 -11.61 -1.48
CA GLU A 541 -30.30 -11.75 -0.70
C GLU A 541 -30.27 -13.02 0.17
N PRO A 542 -30.88 -13.00 1.37
CA PRO A 542 -31.00 -14.20 2.19
C PRO A 542 -31.76 -15.32 1.48
N LEU A 543 -31.30 -16.55 1.66
CA LEU A 543 -31.95 -17.77 1.18
C LEU A 543 -32.85 -18.38 2.27
N SER A 544 -32.91 -19.70 2.38
CA SER A 544 -33.66 -20.35 3.46
C SER A 544 -33.02 -20.10 4.84
N PRO A 545 -33.81 -20.13 5.93
CA PRO A 545 -33.27 -20.03 7.29
C PRO A 545 -32.20 -21.08 7.61
N SER A 546 -32.28 -22.28 7.02
CA SER A 546 -31.26 -23.32 7.16
C SER A 546 -29.95 -22.94 6.50
N THR A 547 -29.99 -22.36 5.29
CA THR A 547 -28.79 -21.91 4.58
C THR A 547 -28.14 -20.73 5.30
N GLU A 548 -28.91 -19.75 5.77
CA GLU A 548 -28.36 -18.62 6.52
C GLU A 548 -27.72 -19.06 7.84
N ALA A 549 -28.35 -19.99 8.59
CA ALA A 549 -27.75 -20.55 9.80
C ALA A 549 -26.46 -21.33 9.50
N ALA A 550 -26.40 -22.06 8.38
CA ALA A 550 -25.20 -22.76 7.94
C ALA A 550 -24.07 -21.79 7.55
N VAL A 551 -24.39 -20.68 6.89
CA VAL A 551 -23.43 -19.61 6.55
C VAL A 551 -22.81 -19.02 7.82
N VAL A 552 -23.63 -18.58 8.77
CA VAL A 552 -23.13 -18.00 10.04
C VAL A 552 -22.34 -19.04 10.83
N SER A 553 -22.80 -20.30 10.88
CA SER A 553 -22.07 -21.39 11.54
C SER A 553 -20.72 -21.68 10.89
N LEU A 554 -20.61 -21.58 9.56
CA LEU A 554 -19.35 -21.75 8.85
C LEU A 554 -18.39 -20.60 9.16
N VAL A 555 -18.85 -19.34 9.10
CA VAL A 555 -18.03 -18.17 9.48
C VAL A 555 -17.48 -18.34 10.89
N LYS A 556 -18.36 -18.66 11.85
CA LYS A 556 -17.98 -18.87 13.25
C LYS A 556 -16.91 -19.96 13.41
N ARG A 557 -17.09 -21.10 12.75
CA ARG A 557 -16.13 -22.22 12.82
C ARG A 557 -14.79 -21.87 12.19
N THR A 558 -14.80 -21.28 10.99
CA THR A 558 -13.57 -20.88 10.30
C THR A 558 -12.78 -19.88 11.12
N VAL A 559 -13.44 -18.84 11.66
CA VAL A 559 -12.76 -17.83 12.49
C VAL A 559 -12.24 -18.45 13.80
N ALA A 560 -12.99 -19.36 14.43
CA ALA A 560 -12.51 -20.08 15.61
C ALA A 560 -11.24 -20.90 15.30
N CYS A 561 -11.20 -21.61 14.17
CA CYS A 561 -10.00 -22.35 13.75
C CYS A 561 -8.80 -21.43 13.50
N VAL A 562 -9.01 -20.24 12.91
CA VAL A 562 -7.93 -19.25 12.74
C VAL A 562 -7.45 -18.71 14.09
N VAL A 563 -8.33 -18.53 15.07
CA VAL A 563 -7.92 -18.10 16.41
C VAL A 563 -7.13 -19.20 17.13
N GLU A 564 -7.54 -20.46 16.98
CA GLU A 564 -6.87 -21.63 17.56
C GLU A 564 -5.49 -21.91 16.97
N SER A 565 -5.16 -21.38 15.79
CA SER A 565 -3.81 -21.53 15.20
C SER A 565 -2.77 -20.59 15.80
N PHE A 566 -3.18 -19.55 16.55
CA PHE A 566 -2.22 -18.69 17.24
C PHE A 566 -1.65 -19.38 18.50
N PRO A 567 -0.36 -19.17 18.82
CA PRO A 567 0.28 -19.81 19.97
C PRO A 567 -0.22 -19.29 21.33
N THR A 568 -0.82 -18.11 21.35
CA THR A 568 -1.31 -17.43 22.56
C THR A 568 -2.76 -16.98 22.37
N THR A 569 -3.44 -16.66 23.47
CA THR A 569 -4.77 -16.04 23.47
C THR A 569 -4.68 -14.52 23.27
N LEU A 570 -5.84 -13.86 23.06
CA LEU A 570 -5.89 -12.39 22.99
C LEU A 570 -5.55 -11.76 24.35
N ALA A 571 -6.06 -12.34 25.44
CA ALA A 571 -5.85 -11.81 26.79
C ALA A 571 -4.37 -11.90 27.22
N GLU A 572 -3.70 -13.00 26.86
CA GLU A 572 -2.25 -13.15 27.10
C GLU A 572 -1.45 -12.11 26.34
N ASP A 573 -1.68 -11.93 25.03
CA ASP A 573 -0.93 -10.94 24.25
C ASP A 573 -1.22 -9.49 24.72
N GLU A 574 -2.46 -9.17 25.12
CA GLU A 574 -2.80 -7.86 25.68
C GLU A 574 -2.14 -7.61 27.04
N ALA A 575 -2.07 -8.63 27.89
CA ALA A 575 -1.33 -8.57 29.15
C ALA A 575 0.16 -8.36 28.90
N THR A 576 0.75 -9.12 27.98
CA THR A 576 2.14 -8.93 27.53
C THR A 576 2.38 -7.50 27.08
N LEU A 577 1.56 -6.95 26.17
CA LEU A 577 1.71 -5.55 25.76
C LEU A 577 1.56 -4.57 26.92
N ALA A 578 0.65 -4.81 27.87
CA ALA A 578 0.48 -3.93 29.02
C ALA A 578 1.70 -3.94 29.95
N GLU A 579 2.30 -5.11 30.19
CA GLU A 579 3.53 -5.26 30.96
C GLU A 579 4.70 -4.51 30.30
N LEU A 580 4.83 -4.63 28.97
CA LEU A 580 5.89 -3.96 28.21
C LEU A 580 5.72 -2.44 28.13
N HIS A 581 4.49 -1.92 28.16
CA HIS A 581 4.26 -0.47 28.22
C HIS A 581 4.27 0.08 29.66
N GLY A 582 4.03 -0.75 30.68
CA GLY A 582 3.96 -0.38 32.09
C GLY A 582 5.30 -0.41 32.84
N GLY A 583 6.35 -0.97 32.22
CA GLY A 583 7.68 -1.19 32.80
C GLY A 583 8.53 0.07 32.96
N ASN A 584 8.14 0.97 33.86
CA ASN A 584 9.09 1.84 34.54
C ASN A 584 9.53 1.10 35.83
N GLY A 585 10.51 0.20 35.73
CA GLY A 585 11.26 -0.30 36.89
C GLY A 585 10.92 -1.69 37.44
N CYS A 586 11.08 -2.74 36.65
CA CYS A 586 11.44 -4.05 37.20
C CYS A 586 12.60 -4.63 36.37
N HIS A 587 13.74 -4.83 37.05
CA HIS A 587 14.93 -5.49 36.52
C HIS A 587 14.57 -6.89 36.01
N LEU A 588 14.27 -6.99 34.71
CA LEU A 588 14.65 -8.16 33.93
C LEU A 588 16.17 -8.09 33.79
N GLY A 589 16.86 -9.24 33.84
CA GLY A 589 18.30 -9.26 33.57
C GLY A 589 18.60 -8.64 32.21
N ASP A 590 19.80 -8.12 31.99
CA ASP A 590 20.22 -7.51 30.71
C ASP A 590 20.06 -8.45 29.49
N ASP A 591 19.71 -9.74 29.70
CA ASP A 591 19.43 -10.76 28.68
C ASP A 591 17.92 -11.04 28.42
N ASP A 592 16.98 -10.45 29.19
CA ASP A 592 15.55 -10.80 29.19
C ASP A 592 14.60 -9.66 28.72
N GLU A 593 15.13 -8.51 28.28
CA GLU A 593 14.26 -7.46 27.73
C GLU A 593 13.74 -7.89 26.35
N PRO A 594 12.42 -7.95 26.12
CA PRO A 594 11.89 -8.45 24.86
C PRO A 594 12.36 -7.57 23.71
N THR A 595 12.85 -8.24 22.66
CA THR A 595 13.31 -7.56 21.46
C THR A 595 12.18 -6.69 20.92
N ARG A 596 12.53 -5.53 20.34
CA ARG A 596 11.53 -4.68 19.68
C ARG A 596 10.76 -5.45 18.60
N ASN A 597 11.38 -6.46 18.00
CA ASN A 597 10.78 -7.38 17.04
C ASN A 597 9.66 -8.22 17.69
N TYR A 598 9.88 -8.78 18.88
CA TYR A 598 8.84 -9.48 19.64
C TYR A 598 7.61 -8.59 19.87
N VAL A 599 7.82 -7.31 20.25
CA VAL A 599 6.71 -6.36 20.43
C VAL A 599 5.91 -6.14 19.15
N LEU A 600 6.57 -6.08 17.99
CA LEU A 600 5.90 -5.96 16.69
C LEU A 600 5.04 -7.20 16.38
N CYS A 601 5.56 -8.40 16.65
CA CYS A 601 4.84 -9.66 16.48
C CYS A 601 3.60 -9.74 17.38
N VAL A 602 3.73 -9.40 18.67
CA VAL A 602 2.60 -9.38 19.61
C VAL A 602 1.53 -8.39 19.15
N LYS A 603 1.91 -7.18 18.72
CA LYS A 603 0.97 -6.19 18.19
C LYS A 603 0.21 -6.68 16.95
N LEU A 604 0.91 -7.38 16.05
CA LEU A 604 0.30 -7.97 14.86
C LEU A 604 -0.75 -9.03 15.25
N ARG A 605 -0.41 -9.97 16.14
CA ARG A 605 -1.33 -11.00 16.64
C ARG A 605 -2.56 -10.40 17.34
N VAL A 606 -2.36 -9.38 18.17
CA VAL A 606 -3.46 -8.66 18.84
C VAL A 606 -4.42 -8.04 17.83
N GLY A 607 -3.89 -7.40 16.77
CA GLY A 607 -4.70 -6.83 15.70
C GLY A 607 -5.64 -7.88 15.07
N LEU A 608 -5.07 -9.00 14.62
CA LEU A 608 -5.81 -10.09 14.00
C LEU A 608 -6.83 -10.73 14.95
N LYS A 609 -6.44 -11.03 16.20
CA LYS A 609 -7.33 -11.63 17.21
C LYS A 609 -8.49 -10.70 17.59
N ARG A 610 -8.29 -9.38 17.58
CA ARG A 610 -9.38 -8.41 17.80
C ARG A 610 -10.38 -8.41 16.66
N ILE A 611 -9.94 -8.53 15.40
CA ILE A 611 -10.84 -8.70 14.24
C ILE A 611 -11.65 -9.98 14.41
N ALA A 612 -10.99 -11.09 14.77
CA ALA A 612 -11.63 -12.37 15.02
C ALA A 612 -12.68 -12.28 16.14
N SER A 613 -12.37 -11.65 17.28
CA SER A 613 -13.31 -11.44 18.39
C SER A 613 -14.57 -10.70 17.94
N ARG A 614 -14.41 -9.57 17.22
CA ARG A 614 -15.54 -8.81 16.67
C ARG A 614 -16.39 -9.65 15.71
N CYS A 615 -15.76 -10.52 14.92
CA CYS A 615 -16.47 -11.43 14.03
C CYS A 615 -17.25 -12.51 14.78
N LEU A 616 -16.69 -13.06 15.86
CA LEU A 616 -17.38 -14.02 16.72
C LEU A 616 -18.57 -13.37 17.45
N GLU A 617 -18.46 -12.11 17.87
CA GLU A 617 -19.58 -11.31 18.39
C GLU A 617 -20.66 -11.10 17.32
N TRP A 618 -20.27 -10.73 16.09
CA TRP A 618 -21.19 -10.64 14.97
C TRP A 618 -21.93 -11.95 14.75
N CYS A 619 -21.23 -13.09 14.74
CA CYS A 619 -21.84 -14.41 14.61
C CYS A 619 -22.86 -14.68 15.74
N ALA A 620 -22.54 -14.34 16.98
CA ALA A 620 -23.42 -14.56 18.12
C ALA A 620 -24.75 -13.79 18.02
N HIS A 621 -24.76 -12.63 17.35
CA HIS A 621 -25.98 -11.86 17.09
C HIS A 621 -26.82 -12.37 15.91
N HIS A 622 -26.26 -13.25 15.07
CA HIS A 622 -26.89 -13.75 13.85
C HIS A 622 -27.10 -15.29 13.86
N CYS A 623 -26.78 -15.96 14.98
CA CYS A 623 -27.04 -17.38 15.21
C CYS A 623 -28.47 -17.68 15.66
#